data_AF-A0A365D686-F1
#
_entry.id   AF-A0A365D686-F1
#
_cell.length_a   1.000
_cell.length_b   1.000
_cell.length_c   1.000
_cell.angle_alpha   90.00
_cell.angle_beta   90.00
_cell.angle_gamma   90.00
#
_symmetry.space_group_name_H-M   'P 1'
#
loop_
_entity.id
_entity.type
_entity.pdbx_description
1 polymer ?
#
loop_
_entity_poly.entity_id
_entity_poly.type
_entity_poly.pdbx_seq_one_letter_code
_entity_poly.pdbx_strand_id
1 'polypeptide(L)'
;MAGIYGADVAQLRALGKALTASSARLMSTATALSRNVGEPGTWKGADAEGFRNDWNGTHSLLLGRVIEALADAGKAAARHADEQERASGAGGAAGRTSSAGGPPGTAAGDATSDYLTGGEHSVVRHPDRGEANLSAPELDRLRGLVRDAASGDNFFVGNDSDVNKLRDALTGLKPAQLNQLLESLTDDELRSLGSGAAADGKGLFNWEGTTPFERQQLLDQFLSKASAEQVGRLKDLIPWAQPDGQAMGDAARPDGPEASSTDRWMEPKWPVIGQRPGTGDIRQGQYGDCVVLAAAGAMVNADPGWAREHVTDNGNGTVSVLLFDKNGEEQWVTVTSDLPANSNGAQMGAKAGFGGNWPAYVEKALAQVYTEDDRNDGTAEGAPPDQAYPPGNYRAIEGNWGPDAFQYLAGPDVERTDDAGKLWEAARRGRPALVTTLGETPEEAPNGYHAGHAYFVTGVDERGNIVLQNPWGPSEPRMQISQDEFSRLFSDATVAG
;
A
#
# COMPACT_ATOMS: atom_id res chain seq x y z
N MET A 1 -3.39 37.70 19.37
CA MET A 1 -4.65 37.67 18.60
C MET A 1 -5.03 36.21 18.43
N ALA A 2 -6.23 35.81 18.87
CA ALA A 2 -6.72 34.44 18.73
C ALA A 2 -6.98 34.16 17.25
N GLY A 3 -6.33 33.15 16.69
CA GLY A 3 -6.57 32.71 15.32
C GLY A 3 -7.99 32.16 15.21
N ILE A 4 -8.74 32.60 14.21
CA ILE A 4 -10.03 32.02 13.87
C ILE A 4 -9.71 30.68 13.17
N TYR A 5 -10.00 29.56 13.83
CA TYR A 5 -9.94 28.24 13.22
C TYR A 5 -11.25 28.00 12.47
N GLY A 6 -11.18 27.91 11.15
CA GLY A 6 -12.29 27.47 10.30
C GLY A 6 -12.21 25.97 10.04
N ALA A 7 -13.34 25.26 10.08
CA ALA A 7 -13.39 23.85 9.69
C ALA A 7 -13.26 23.69 8.16
N ASP A 8 -12.66 22.60 7.70
CA ASP A 8 -12.62 22.27 6.27
C ASP A 8 -14.03 21.91 5.77
N VAL A 9 -14.56 22.74 4.87
CA VAL A 9 -15.93 22.62 4.33
C VAL A 9 -16.12 21.32 3.54
N ALA A 10 -15.09 20.88 2.81
CA ALA A 10 -15.15 19.66 2.02
C ALA A 10 -15.17 18.43 2.93
N GLN A 11 -14.31 18.41 3.97
CA GLN A 11 -14.29 17.32 4.95
C GLN A 11 -15.60 17.26 5.78
N LEU A 12 -16.17 18.40 6.19
CA LEU A 12 -17.46 18.43 6.88
C LEU A 12 -18.62 17.91 6.01
N ARG A 13 -18.61 18.23 4.71
CA ARG A 13 -19.61 17.69 3.77
C ARG A 13 -19.43 16.19 3.53
N ALA A 14 -18.19 15.72 3.44
CA ALA A 14 -17.88 14.30 3.34
C ALA A 14 -18.38 13.55 4.60
N LEU A 15 -18.09 14.07 5.78
CA LEU A 15 -18.57 13.54 7.05
C LEU A 15 -20.11 13.50 7.11
N GLY A 16 -20.79 14.58 6.71
CA GLY A 16 -22.26 14.63 6.66
C GLY A 16 -22.88 13.59 5.73
N LYS A 17 -22.28 13.37 4.55
CA LYS A 17 -22.68 12.32 3.60
C LYS A 17 -22.46 10.93 4.18
N ALA A 18 -21.30 10.69 4.80
CA ALA A 18 -20.98 9.40 5.42
C ALA A 18 -21.97 9.06 6.55
N LEU A 19 -22.25 10.00 7.46
CA LEU A 19 -23.22 9.80 8.56
C LEU A 19 -24.64 9.50 8.04
N THR A 20 -25.06 10.19 6.98
CA THR A 20 -26.37 9.97 6.34
C THR A 20 -26.42 8.59 5.66
N ALA A 21 -25.38 8.20 4.93
CA ALA A 21 -25.28 6.89 4.29
C ALA A 21 -25.30 5.76 5.33
N SER A 22 -24.56 5.91 6.44
CA SER A 22 -24.55 4.96 7.56
C SER A 22 -25.90 4.83 8.23
N SER A 23 -26.65 5.94 8.41
CA SER A 23 -28.02 5.90 8.95
C SER A 23 -28.97 5.08 8.05
N ALA A 24 -28.86 5.24 6.72
CA ALA A 24 -29.70 4.53 5.76
C ALA A 24 -29.37 3.02 5.69
N ARG A 25 -28.08 2.68 5.77
CA ARG A 25 -27.61 1.29 5.86
C ARG A 25 -28.09 0.63 7.16
N LEU A 26 -27.94 1.29 8.31
CA LEU A 26 -28.42 0.79 9.60
C LEU A 26 -29.93 0.58 9.62
N MET A 27 -30.70 1.45 8.98
CA MET A 27 -32.15 1.29 8.81
C MET A 27 -32.50 0.04 7.97
N SER A 28 -31.79 -0.19 6.86
CA SER A 28 -31.97 -1.39 6.04
C SER A 28 -31.68 -2.67 6.84
N THR A 29 -30.57 -2.68 7.58
CA THR A 29 -30.16 -3.81 8.42
C THR A 29 -31.16 -4.07 9.56
N ALA A 30 -31.60 -3.03 10.28
CA ALA A 30 -32.60 -3.16 11.33
C ALA A 30 -33.92 -3.75 10.81
N THR A 31 -34.30 -3.39 9.57
CA THR A 31 -35.47 -3.95 8.88
C THR A 31 -35.28 -5.43 8.54
N ALA A 32 -34.12 -5.81 8.02
CA ALA A 32 -33.80 -7.20 7.69
C ALA A 32 -33.74 -8.08 8.95
N LEU A 33 -33.10 -7.61 10.02
CA LEU A 33 -33.05 -8.30 11.30
C LEU A 33 -34.44 -8.49 11.90
N SER A 34 -35.28 -7.45 11.88
CA SER A 34 -36.64 -7.56 12.41
C SER A 34 -37.48 -8.57 11.63
N ARG A 35 -37.26 -8.70 10.32
CA ARG A 35 -37.88 -9.74 9.49
C ARG A 35 -37.40 -11.14 9.90
N ASN A 36 -36.10 -11.33 10.09
CA ASN A 36 -35.51 -12.61 10.46
C ASN A 36 -35.91 -13.05 11.88
N VAL A 37 -35.92 -12.11 12.84
CA VAL A 37 -36.37 -12.37 14.22
C VAL A 37 -37.87 -12.69 14.27
N GLY A 38 -38.66 -12.05 13.40
CA GLY A 38 -40.08 -12.32 13.24
C GLY A 38 -40.41 -13.64 12.54
N GLU A 39 -39.41 -14.34 11.97
CA GLU A 39 -39.67 -15.55 11.19
C GLU A 39 -40.12 -16.73 12.11
N PRO A 40 -41.32 -17.31 11.90
CA PRO A 40 -41.87 -18.33 12.80
C PRO A 40 -41.19 -19.71 12.72
N GLY A 41 -40.39 -19.94 11.68
CA GLY A 41 -39.87 -21.27 11.33
C GLY A 41 -38.59 -21.68 12.05
N THR A 42 -37.73 -20.71 12.39
CA THR A 42 -36.31 -20.95 12.69
C THR A 42 -36.04 -21.25 14.17
N TRP A 43 -36.85 -20.69 15.08
CA TRP A 43 -36.68 -20.86 16.53
C TRP A 43 -38.03 -20.72 17.27
N LYS A 44 -38.40 -21.74 18.06
CA LYS A 44 -39.72 -21.86 18.71
C LYS A 44 -39.57 -22.14 20.21
N GLY A 45 -40.59 -21.79 20.99
CA GLY A 45 -40.64 -21.98 22.45
C GLY A 45 -40.73 -20.65 23.21
N ALA A 46 -40.93 -20.73 24.53
CA ALA A 46 -41.16 -19.56 25.38
C ALA A 46 -40.00 -18.55 25.34
N ASP A 47 -38.75 -19.01 25.27
CA ASP A 47 -37.57 -18.13 25.16
C ASP A 47 -37.55 -17.39 23.82
N ALA A 48 -38.00 -18.04 22.74
CA ALA A 48 -38.11 -17.42 21.43
C ALA A 48 -39.24 -16.38 21.37
N GLU A 49 -40.29 -16.53 22.18
CA GLU A 49 -41.33 -15.51 22.34
C GLU A 49 -40.84 -14.34 23.21
N GLY A 50 -40.12 -14.64 24.30
CA GLY A 50 -39.46 -13.64 25.14
C GLY A 50 -38.49 -12.77 24.35
N PHE A 51 -37.58 -13.39 23.60
CA PHE A 51 -36.62 -12.68 22.75
C PHE A 51 -37.30 -11.84 21.66
N ARG A 52 -38.37 -12.34 21.02
CA ARG A 52 -39.12 -11.55 20.03
C ARG A 52 -39.80 -10.33 20.66
N ASN A 53 -40.31 -10.45 21.88
CA ASN A 53 -40.88 -9.33 22.61
C ASN A 53 -39.82 -8.30 23.00
N ASP A 54 -38.65 -8.73 23.48
CA ASP A 54 -37.53 -7.85 23.80
C ASP A 54 -36.95 -7.18 22.56
N TRP A 55 -36.88 -7.89 21.44
CA TRP A 55 -36.46 -7.37 20.15
C TRP A 55 -37.42 -6.29 19.64
N ASN A 56 -38.72 -6.60 19.59
CA ASN A 56 -39.75 -5.68 19.08
C ASN A 56 -39.96 -4.47 20.00
N GLY A 57 -39.65 -4.59 21.30
CA GLY A 57 -39.73 -3.52 22.27
C GLY A 57 -38.40 -2.77 22.42
N THR A 58 -37.48 -3.34 23.20
CA THR A 58 -36.28 -2.62 23.67
C THR A 58 -35.26 -2.40 22.55
N HIS A 59 -34.92 -3.44 21.78
CA HIS A 59 -33.80 -3.38 20.85
C HIS A 59 -34.12 -2.61 19.57
N SER A 60 -35.29 -2.81 18.97
CA SER A 60 -35.73 -2.08 17.77
C SER A 60 -35.84 -0.57 18.03
N LEU A 61 -36.35 -0.17 19.20
CA LEU A 61 -36.47 1.23 19.61
C LEU A 61 -35.10 1.89 19.85
N LEU A 62 -34.15 1.17 20.46
CA LEU A 62 -32.78 1.67 20.62
C LEU A 62 -32.09 1.86 19.27
N LEU A 63 -32.22 0.89 18.36
CA LEU A 63 -31.69 1.01 16.99
C LEU A 63 -32.31 2.21 16.25
N GLY A 64 -33.62 2.41 16.37
CA GLY A 64 -34.32 3.58 15.81
C GLY A 64 -33.73 4.91 16.29
N ARG A 65 -33.48 5.04 17.59
CA ARG A 65 -32.87 6.25 18.17
C ARG A 65 -31.45 6.52 17.66
N VAL A 66 -30.65 5.47 17.44
CA VAL A 66 -29.29 5.60 16.89
C VAL A 66 -29.34 6.01 15.41
N ILE A 67 -30.25 5.42 14.62
CA ILE A 67 -30.47 5.81 13.21
C ILE A 67 -30.84 7.30 13.12
N GLU A 68 -31.77 7.76 13.95
CA GLU A 68 -32.19 9.17 14.01
C GLU A 68 -31.03 10.09 14.41
N ALA A 69 -30.27 9.72 15.46
CA ALA A 69 -29.14 10.51 15.93
C ALA A 69 -28.04 10.67 14.85
N LEU A 70 -27.73 9.59 14.11
CA LEU A 70 -26.76 9.63 13.01
C LEU A 70 -27.25 10.49 11.84
N ALA A 71 -28.53 10.37 11.48
CA ALA A 71 -29.12 11.20 10.42
C ALA A 71 -29.11 12.69 10.80
N ASP A 72 -29.40 13.02 12.07
CA ASP A 72 -29.39 14.41 12.54
C ASP A 72 -27.98 14.98 12.70
N ALA A 73 -27.01 14.17 13.12
CA ALA A 73 -25.60 14.54 13.11
C ALA A 73 -25.09 14.80 11.69
N GLY A 74 -25.49 13.97 10.72
CA GLY A 74 -25.17 14.16 9.30
C GLY A 74 -25.72 15.48 8.75
N LYS A 75 -26.98 15.80 9.05
CA LYS A 75 -27.59 17.11 8.71
C LYS A 75 -26.88 18.27 9.40
N ALA A 76 -26.48 18.11 10.66
CA ALA A 76 -25.76 19.16 11.40
C ALA A 76 -24.38 19.46 10.78
N ALA A 77 -23.61 18.42 10.41
CA ALA A 77 -22.33 18.58 9.74
C ALA A 77 -22.47 19.31 8.38
N ALA A 78 -23.49 18.97 7.59
CA ALA A 78 -23.78 19.66 6.34
C ALA A 78 -24.14 21.14 6.56
N ARG A 79 -24.97 21.45 7.57
CA ARG A 79 -25.29 22.83 7.93
C ARG A 79 -24.06 23.63 8.36
N HIS A 80 -23.20 23.05 9.21
CA HIS A 80 -21.96 23.72 9.64
C HIS A 80 -21.02 23.99 8.46
N ALA A 81 -20.96 23.09 7.47
CA ALA A 81 -20.18 23.32 6.25
C ALA A 81 -20.74 24.51 5.44
N ASP A 82 -22.06 24.61 5.29
CA ASP A 82 -22.72 25.71 4.57
C ASP A 82 -22.58 27.06 5.29
N GLU A 83 -22.53 27.05 6.62
CA GLU A 83 -22.27 28.22 7.46
C GLU A 83 -20.81 28.68 7.33
N GLN A 84 -19.86 27.73 7.33
CA GLN A 84 -18.43 28.01 7.19
C GLN A 84 -18.08 28.53 5.78
N GLU A 85 -18.71 28.00 4.73
CA GLU A 85 -18.55 28.47 3.35
C GLU A 85 -19.07 29.90 3.18
N ARG A 86 -20.22 30.21 3.78
CA ARG A 86 -20.77 31.58 3.83
C ARG A 86 -19.86 32.55 4.59
N ALA A 87 -19.25 32.11 5.69
CA ALA A 87 -18.34 32.92 6.47
C ALA A 87 -17.00 33.18 5.75
N SER A 88 -16.51 32.20 4.99
CA SER A 88 -15.19 32.26 4.31
C SER A 88 -15.21 33.00 2.98
N GLY A 89 -16.37 33.17 2.33
CA GLY A 89 -16.52 33.95 1.09
C GLY A 89 -16.34 35.46 1.21
N ALA A 90 -16.10 35.99 2.43
CA ALA A 90 -16.04 37.42 2.72
C ALA A 90 -14.62 38.02 2.91
N GLY A 91 -13.53 37.25 2.73
CA GLY A 91 -12.16 37.75 2.94
C GLY A 91 -11.15 37.16 1.96
N GLY A 92 -10.74 37.95 0.95
CA GLY A 92 -9.81 37.52 -0.09
C GLY A 92 -8.32 37.75 0.19
N ALA A 93 -7.53 36.92 -0.51
CA ALA A 93 -6.24 37.18 -1.21
C ALA A 93 -4.90 37.45 -0.47
N ALA A 94 -3.84 36.91 -1.12
CA ALA A 94 -2.39 37.12 -1.00
C ALA A 94 -1.65 36.32 0.10
N GLY A 95 -0.45 35.75 -0.10
CA GLY A 95 0.52 35.83 -1.21
C GLY A 95 1.69 34.85 -1.00
N ARG A 96 2.44 34.59 -2.08
CA ARG A 96 3.66 33.76 -2.16
C ARG A 96 4.87 34.49 -1.61
N THR A 97 5.84 33.79 -0.99
CA THR A 97 7.30 34.01 -1.17
C THR A 97 8.14 32.83 -0.64
N SER A 98 9.19 32.51 -1.40
CA SER A 98 10.29 31.56 -1.16
C SER A 98 11.44 32.16 -0.33
N SER A 99 12.31 31.33 0.27
CA SER A 99 13.77 31.55 0.33
C SER A 99 14.54 30.32 0.86
N ALA A 100 15.76 30.16 0.36
CA ALA A 100 16.72 29.08 0.58
C ALA A 100 17.81 29.45 1.60
N GLY A 101 18.55 28.43 2.10
CA GLY A 101 19.84 28.61 2.77
C GLY A 101 20.43 27.31 3.38
N GLY A 102 21.50 26.76 2.79
CA GLY A 102 22.48 25.86 3.45
C GLY A 102 23.60 26.68 4.12
N PRO A 103 24.53 26.11 4.94
CA PRO A 103 25.63 25.17 4.52
C PRO A 103 26.15 24.24 5.69
N PRO A 104 27.43 23.76 5.78
CA PRO A 104 28.17 22.72 5.03
C PRO A 104 28.87 21.59 5.88
N GLY A 105 29.65 20.70 5.20
CA GLY A 105 30.31 19.42 5.60
C GLY A 105 31.29 19.36 6.81
N THR A 106 31.82 18.21 7.24
CA THR A 106 32.73 17.20 6.61
C THR A 106 32.89 15.99 7.58
N ALA A 107 33.25 14.75 7.19
CA ALA A 107 34.63 14.24 7.06
C ALA A 107 34.65 12.73 6.68
N ALA A 108 35.80 12.25 6.18
CA ALA A 108 36.01 11.04 5.37
C ALA A 108 36.67 9.83 6.08
N GLY A 109 36.46 8.64 5.51
CA GLY A 109 37.16 7.34 5.70
C GLY A 109 36.18 6.19 5.39
N ASP A 110 36.45 5.10 4.66
CA ASP A 110 37.68 4.47 4.17
C ASP A 110 37.35 3.71 2.85
N ALA A 111 38.16 3.92 1.82
CA ALA A 111 37.76 3.83 0.43
C ALA A 111 38.37 2.61 -0.27
N THR A 112 37.58 1.57 -0.56
CA THR A 112 37.78 0.69 -1.76
C THR A 112 36.66 -0.34 -1.95
N SER A 113 35.84 -0.63 -0.94
CA SER A 113 34.54 -1.33 -1.11
C SER A 113 33.37 -0.32 -1.21
N ASP A 114 33.44 0.76 -0.44
CA ASP A 114 32.49 1.91 -0.49
C ASP A 114 32.47 2.65 -1.82
N TYR A 115 33.52 2.49 -2.65
CA TYR A 115 33.58 3.17 -3.95
C TYR A 115 32.62 2.57 -4.99
N LEU A 116 32.11 1.35 -4.78
CA LEU A 116 31.17 0.70 -5.70
C LEU A 116 29.73 0.67 -5.18
N THR A 117 29.52 0.81 -3.87
CA THR A 117 28.18 0.78 -3.23
C THR A 117 27.77 2.11 -2.59
N GLY A 118 28.71 3.01 -2.28
CA GLY A 118 28.44 4.37 -1.79
C GLY A 118 27.88 4.52 -0.37
N GLY A 119 27.55 3.42 0.30
CA GLY A 119 26.77 3.46 1.53
C GLY A 119 25.28 3.73 1.25
N GLU A 120 24.48 3.76 2.31
CA GLU A 120 23.07 4.12 2.22
C GLU A 120 22.91 5.62 1.93
N HIS A 121 22.02 5.97 1.02
CA HIS A 121 21.79 7.35 0.56
C HIS A 121 20.35 7.85 0.78
N SER A 122 19.49 7.08 1.45
CA SER A 122 18.18 7.55 1.89
C SER A 122 18.24 8.48 3.10
N VAL A 123 17.13 9.18 3.37
CA VAL A 123 16.97 10.03 4.55
C VAL A 123 16.02 9.35 5.53
N VAL A 124 16.56 8.91 6.67
CA VAL A 124 15.79 8.26 7.74
C VAL A 124 14.57 9.11 8.14
N ARG A 125 13.39 8.48 8.23
CA ARG A 125 12.12 9.16 8.55
C ARG A 125 12.05 9.71 9.97
N HIS A 126 12.69 9.04 10.93
CA HIS A 126 12.66 9.38 12.35
C HIS A 126 14.07 9.49 12.96
N PRO A 127 14.87 10.50 12.56
CA PRO A 127 16.25 10.64 13.01
C PRO A 127 16.34 11.14 14.47
N ASP A 128 15.38 11.95 14.93
CA ASP A 128 15.24 12.30 16.34
C ASP A 128 14.55 11.17 17.10
N ARG A 129 15.30 10.43 17.91
CA ARG A 129 14.76 9.36 18.73
C ARG A 129 13.96 9.89 19.94
N GLY A 130 14.24 11.10 20.42
CA GLY A 130 13.66 11.63 21.65
C GLY A 130 14.10 10.87 22.92
N GLU A 131 13.36 11.06 24.00
CA GLU A 131 13.60 10.43 25.31
C GLU A 131 12.42 9.54 25.73
N ALA A 132 12.71 8.46 26.47
CA ALA A 132 11.71 7.57 27.04
C ALA A 132 11.13 8.19 28.32
N ASN A 133 10.19 9.13 28.15
CA ASN A 133 9.67 9.97 29.22
C ASN A 133 8.14 9.92 29.37
N LEU A 134 7.48 8.85 28.90
CA LEU A 134 6.05 8.64 29.18
C LEU A 134 5.85 8.47 30.69
N SER A 135 4.89 9.20 31.26
CA SER A 135 4.47 9.01 32.64
C SER A 135 3.71 7.69 32.80
N ALA A 136 3.64 7.17 34.04
CA ALA A 136 2.91 5.93 34.31
C ALA A 136 1.43 5.97 33.83
N PRO A 137 0.66 7.06 34.04
CA PRO A 137 -0.70 7.15 33.51
C PRO A 137 -0.78 7.15 31.98
N GLU A 138 0.18 7.78 31.29
CA GLU A 138 0.23 7.77 29.82
C GLU A 138 0.54 6.37 29.28
N LEU A 139 1.51 5.68 29.90
CA LEU A 139 1.87 4.31 29.56
C LEU A 139 0.71 3.34 29.79
N ASP A 140 0.03 3.44 30.94
CA ASP A 140 -1.15 2.62 31.23
C ASP A 140 -2.28 2.86 30.23
N ARG A 141 -2.51 4.11 29.82
CA ARG A 141 -3.48 4.45 28.78
C ARG A 141 -3.11 3.81 27.43
N LEU A 142 -1.85 3.91 27.01
CA LEU A 142 -1.39 3.34 25.74
C LEU A 142 -1.49 1.81 25.74
N ARG A 143 -1.14 1.15 26.84
CA ARG A 143 -1.34 -0.30 27.00
C ARG A 143 -2.81 -0.69 26.95
N GLY A 144 -3.69 0.14 27.51
CA GLY A 144 -5.15 0.00 27.37
C GLY A 144 -5.57 -0.02 25.91
N LEU A 145 -5.14 0.96 25.11
CA LEU A 145 -5.44 1.03 23.67
C LEU A 145 -4.94 -0.20 22.90
N VAL A 146 -3.76 -0.73 23.25
CA VAL A 146 -3.25 -1.97 22.65
C VAL A 146 -4.16 -3.16 22.96
N ARG A 147 -4.62 -3.30 24.21
CA ARG A 147 -5.54 -4.38 24.60
C ARG A 147 -6.91 -4.23 23.95
N ASP A 148 -7.42 -3.01 23.85
CA ASP A 148 -8.71 -2.72 23.21
C ASP A 148 -8.64 -3.09 21.72
N ALA A 149 -7.58 -2.67 21.01
CA ALA A 149 -7.33 -3.02 19.61
C ALA A 149 -7.12 -4.53 19.40
N ALA A 150 -6.55 -5.22 20.39
CA ALA A 150 -6.37 -6.68 20.38
C ALA A 150 -7.67 -7.45 20.66
N SER A 151 -8.68 -6.82 21.27
CA SER A 151 -9.92 -7.48 21.66
C SER A 151 -10.86 -7.62 20.44
N GLY A 152 -11.06 -8.87 19.98
CA GLY A 152 -12.05 -9.20 18.95
C GLY A 152 -13.50 -9.23 19.49
N ASP A 153 -13.72 -8.83 20.74
CA ASP A 153 -14.96 -9.06 21.51
C ASP A 153 -16.16 -8.20 21.05
N ASN A 154 -16.00 -7.38 20.02
CA ASN A 154 -17.10 -6.67 19.38
C ASN A 154 -17.73 -7.51 18.26
N PHE A 155 -18.40 -8.61 18.65
CA PHE A 155 -19.18 -9.54 17.80
C PHE A 155 -20.06 -8.86 16.71
N PHE A 156 -20.45 -7.59 16.94
CA PHE A 156 -21.31 -6.81 16.04
C PHE A 156 -20.61 -5.73 15.19
N VAL A 157 -19.43 -5.22 15.58
CA VAL A 157 -18.83 -3.99 14.98
C VAL A 157 -17.38 -4.17 14.51
N GLY A 158 -16.65 -5.21 14.96
CA GLY A 158 -15.20 -5.29 14.72
C GLY A 158 -14.39 -4.41 15.67
N ASN A 159 -13.07 -4.34 15.48
CA ASN A 159 -12.11 -3.60 16.32
C ASN A 159 -11.54 -2.33 15.65
N ASP A 160 -12.07 -1.92 14.49
CA ASP A 160 -11.46 -0.88 13.65
C ASP A 160 -11.42 0.49 14.33
N SER A 161 -12.44 0.83 15.13
CA SER A 161 -12.43 2.05 15.93
C SER A 161 -11.28 2.08 16.94
N ASP A 162 -10.99 0.95 17.56
CA ASP A 162 -9.96 0.85 18.60
C ASP A 162 -8.56 0.76 17.97
N VAL A 163 -8.44 0.08 16.82
CA VAL A 163 -7.23 0.13 15.98
C VAL A 163 -6.93 1.56 15.53
N ASN A 164 -7.94 2.31 15.08
CA ASN A 164 -7.77 3.71 14.68
C ASN A 164 -7.34 4.61 15.85
N LYS A 165 -7.94 4.46 17.04
CA LYS A 165 -7.52 5.18 18.25
C LYS A 165 -6.08 4.85 18.65
N LEU A 166 -5.69 3.58 18.54
CA LEU A 166 -4.32 3.15 18.80
C LEU A 166 -3.37 3.81 17.79
N ARG A 167 -3.66 3.70 16.49
CA ARG A 167 -2.85 4.32 15.42
C ARG A 167 -2.65 5.81 15.67
N ASP A 168 -3.73 6.56 15.94
CA ASP A 168 -3.68 8.00 16.19
C ASP A 168 -2.81 8.33 17.41
N ALA A 169 -2.88 7.52 18.47
CA ALA A 169 -2.02 7.68 19.65
C ALA A 169 -0.54 7.42 19.33
N LEU A 170 -0.24 6.41 18.50
CA LEU A 170 1.14 6.08 18.10
C LEU A 170 1.75 7.13 17.17
N THR A 171 0.94 7.80 16.33
CA THR A 171 1.40 8.89 15.45
C THR A 171 2.14 9.97 16.21
N GLY A 172 1.65 10.36 17.39
CA GLY A 172 2.26 11.39 18.23
C GLY A 172 3.51 10.96 19.02
N LEU A 173 3.82 9.66 19.08
CA LEU A 173 4.97 9.17 19.85
C LEU A 173 6.29 9.36 19.10
N LYS A 174 7.30 9.82 19.84
CA LYS A 174 8.70 9.74 19.42
C LYS A 174 9.21 8.29 19.49
N PRO A 175 10.25 7.92 18.73
CA PRO A 175 10.84 6.58 18.78
C PRO A 175 11.12 6.04 20.19
N ALA A 176 11.75 6.83 21.09
CA ALA A 176 12.07 6.39 22.44
C ALA A 176 10.81 6.13 23.30
N GLN A 177 9.75 6.92 23.11
CA GLN A 177 8.46 6.72 23.79
C GLN A 177 7.75 5.47 23.28
N LEU A 178 7.80 5.20 21.97
CA LEU A 178 7.29 3.96 21.41
C LEU A 178 8.04 2.75 21.97
N ASN A 179 9.36 2.80 22.07
CA ASN A 179 10.15 1.72 22.66
C ASN A 179 9.78 1.50 24.12
N GLN A 180 9.59 2.56 24.92
CA GLN A 180 9.09 2.46 26.29
C GLN A 180 7.72 1.76 26.37
N LEU A 181 6.81 2.03 25.42
CA LEU A 181 5.54 1.31 25.31
C LEU A 181 5.78 -0.17 25.00
N LEU A 182 6.56 -0.49 23.97
CA LEU A 182 6.81 -1.87 23.52
C LEU A 182 7.49 -2.71 24.61
N GLU A 183 8.43 -2.14 25.36
CA GLU A 183 9.09 -2.77 26.51
C GLU A 183 8.12 -3.08 27.65
N SER A 184 7.04 -2.30 27.80
CA SER A 184 6.03 -2.49 28.84
C SER A 184 4.98 -3.56 28.49
N LEU A 185 4.89 -3.94 27.22
CA LEU A 185 3.94 -4.94 26.72
C LEU A 185 4.52 -6.33 26.83
N THR A 186 3.69 -7.31 27.18
CA THR A 186 4.08 -8.73 27.11
C THR A 186 4.04 -9.24 25.68
N ASP A 187 4.73 -10.35 25.42
CA ASP A 187 4.66 -11.00 24.10
C ASP A 187 3.24 -11.46 23.76
N ASP A 188 2.47 -11.89 24.76
CA ASP A 188 1.09 -12.30 24.56
C ASP A 188 0.21 -11.11 24.19
N GLU A 189 0.42 -9.92 24.78
CA GLU A 189 -0.26 -8.69 24.39
C GLU A 189 0.03 -8.34 22.92
N LEU A 190 1.28 -8.50 22.46
CA LEU A 190 1.66 -8.26 21.05
C LEU A 190 1.10 -9.31 20.09
N ARG A 191 1.11 -10.60 20.45
CA ARG A 191 0.48 -11.66 19.65
C ARG A 191 -1.02 -11.46 19.54
N SER A 192 -1.68 -11.06 20.63
CA SER A 192 -3.10 -10.74 20.65
C SER A 192 -3.40 -9.53 19.77
N LEU A 193 -2.57 -8.48 19.81
CA LEU A 193 -2.71 -7.35 18.89
C LEU A 193 -2.57 -7.80 17.43
N GLY A 194 -1.53 -8.58 17.12
CA GLY A 194 -1.32 -9.13 15.78
C GLY A 194 -2.53 -9.95 15.30
N SER A 195 -3.05 -10.84 16.14
CA SER A 195 -4.21 -11.67 15.81
C SER A 195 -5.50 -10.85 15.68
N GLY A 196 -5.71 -9.88 16.58
CA GLY A 196 -6.88 -9.00 16.59
C GLY A 196 -6.92 -8.07 15.38
N ALA A 197 -5.81 -7.43 15.04
CA ALA A 197 -5.72 -6.55 13.86
C ALA A 197 -5.65 -7.34 12.53
N ALA A 198 -5.33 -8.63 12.56
CA ALA A 198 -5.43 -9.52 11.40
C ALA A 198 -6.85 -10.01 11.14
N ALA A 199 -7.69 -10.08 12.17
CA ALA A 199 -9.06 -10.48 12.01
C ALA A 199 -9.73 -9.41 11.15
N ASP A 200 -9.94 -9.72 9.87
CA ASP A 200 -10.78 -8.91 9.01
C ASP A 200 -12.06 -8.67 9.80
N GLY A 201 -12.28 -7.44 10.25
CA GLY A 201 -13.34 -7.01 11.16
C GLY A 201 -14.75 -7.14 10.56
N LYS A 202 -15.02 -8.21 9.81
CA LYS A 202 -16.33 -8.65 9.38
C LYS A 202 -17.07 -9.21 10.60
N GLY A 203 -17.41 -8.33 11.54
CA GLY A 203 -18.55 -8.55 12.41
C GLY A 203 -19.77 -8.92 11.56
N LEU A 204 -20.81 -9.47 12.18
CA LEU A 204 -22.01 -10.03 11.52
C LEU A 204 -22.71 -9.12 10.48
N PHE A 205 -22.41 -7.82 10.46
CA PHE A 205 -22.99 -6.82 9.57
C PHE A 205 -22.08 -6.30 8.44
N ASN A 206 -20.86 -6.83 8.32
CA ASN A 206 -19.92 -6.46 7.25
C ASN A 206 -19.66 -4.94 7.20
N TRP A 207 -19.57 -4.29 8.38
CA TRP A 207 -19.06 -2.93 8.51
C TRP A 207 -17.52 -3.00 8.49
N GLU A 208 -16.90 -2.02 7.83
CA GLU A 208 -15.52 -2.03 7.33
C GLU A 208 -14.50 -2.48 8.38
N GLY A 209 -14.11 -3.76 8.34
CA GLY A 209 -12.91 -4.25 9.02
C GLY A 209 -11.65 -3.54 8.50
N THR A 210 -10.57 -3.55 9.29
CA THR A 210 -9.30 -2.90 8.95
C THR A 210 -8.87 -3.35 7.55
N THR A 211 -8.91 -2.43 6.60
CA THR A 211 -8.40 -2.64 5.26
C THR A 211 -6.91 -2.99 5.30
N PRO A 212 -6.36 -3.61 4.26
CA PRO A 212 -4.93 -3.90 4.18
C PRO A 212 -4.05 -2.67 4.42
N PHE A 213 -4.44 -1.51 3.89
CA PHE A 213 -3.77 -0.24 4.17
C PHE A 213 -3.92 0.23 5.62
N GLU A 214 -5.07 0.07 6.26
CA GLU A 214 -5.22 0.44 7.69
C GLU A 214 -4.35 -0.44 8.60
N ARG A 215 -4.32 -1.75 8.32
CA ARG A 215 -3.40 -2.69 8.98
C ARG A 215 -1.95 -2.28 8.75
N GLN A 216 -1.63 -1.88 7.52
CA GLN A 216 -0.29 -1.43 7.18
C GLN A 216 0.09 -0.09 7.82
N GLN A 217 -0.85 0.85 7.97
CA GLN A 217 -0.61 2.10 8.67
C GLN A 217 -0.34 1.87 10.16
N LEU A 218 -1.01 0.90 10.79
CA LEU A 218 -0.67 0.49 12.15
C LEU A 218 0.75 -0.08 12.22
N LEU A 219 1.10 -0.96 11.28
CA LEU A 219 2.45 -1.54 11.19
C LEU A 219 3.51 -0.47 10.95
N ASP A 220 3.24 0.51 10.09
CA ASP A 220 4.11 1.65 9.82
C ASP A 220 4.44 2.40 11.11
N GLN A 221 3.44 2.68 11.95
CA GLN A 221 3.65 3.37 13.22
C GLN A 221 4.57 2.59 14.18
N PHE A 222 4.49 1.26 14.17
CA PHE A 222 5.38 0.43 14.96
C PHE A 222 6.77 0.32 14.35
N LEU A 223 6.86 -0.16 13.10
CA LEU A 223 8.11 -0.55 12.46
C LEU A 223 9.02 0.64 12.13
N SER A 224 8.48 1.77 11.68
CA SER A 224 9.30 2.93 11.29
C SER A 224 10.02 3.60 12.48
N LYS A 225 9.48 3.45 13.69
CA LYS A 225 9.94 4.13 14.91
C LYS A 225 10.61 3.20 15.93
N ALA A 226 10.29 1.90 15.92
CA ALA A 226 10.84 0.92 16.85
C ALA A 226 12.38 0.84 16.80
N SER A 227 13.00 0.39 17.88
CA SER A 227 14.40 -0.03 17.86
C SER A 227 14.55 -1.33 17.07
N ALA A 228 15.77 -1.63 16.59
CA ALA A 228 16.02 -2.87 15.85
C ALA A 228 15.67 -4.14 16.65
N GLU A 229 15.88 -4.12 17.97
CA GLU A 229 15.47 -5.22 18.86
C GLU A 229 13.95 -5.40 18.86
N GLN A 230 13.20 -4.31 19.00
CA GLN A 230 11.74 -4.36 18.99
C GLN A 230 11.18 -4.69 17.59
N VAL A 231 11.85 -4.29 16.49
CA VAL A 231 11.49 -4.72 15.13
C VAL A 231 11.58 -6.24 15.01
N GLY A 232 12.68 -6.84 15.48
CA GLY A 232 12.82 -8.31 15.50
C GLY A 232 11.72 -8.98 16.32
N ARG A 233 11.44 -8.44 17.51
CA ARG A 233 10.35 -8.93 18.37
C ARG A 233 8.97 -8.81 17.72
N LEU A 234 8.66 -7.69 17.07
CA LEU A 234 7.39 -7.48 16.36
C LEU A 234 7.23 -8.45 15.18
N LYS A 235 8.29 -8.63 14.40
CA LYS A 235 8.34 -9.60 13.30
C LYS A 235 8.02 -11.02 13.76
N ASP A 236 8.58 -11.45 14.89
CA ASP A 236 8.38 -12.80 15.41
C ASP A 236 6.98 -13.03 16.00
N LEU A 237 6.33 -11.97 16.50
CA LEU A 237 5.08 -12.06 17.25
C LEU A 237 3.84 -11.68 16.42
N ILE A 238 4.01 -10.95 15.31
CA ILE A 238 2.93 -10.48 14.44
C ILE A 238 3.07 -11.17 13.08
N PRO A 239 2.28 -12.22 12.77
CA PRO A 239 2.49 -13.07 11.60
C PRO A 239 2.44 -12.36 10.24
N TRP A 240 1.75 -11.22 10.16
CA TRP A 240 1.57 -10.44 8.94
C TRP A 240 2.48 -9.20 8.87
N ALA A 241 3.41 -9.03 9.82
CA ALA A 241 4.38 -7.93 9.81
C ALA A 241 5.38 -7.99 8.63
N GLN A 242 5.33 -9.09 7.89
CA GLN A 242 6.13 -9.35 6.72
C GLN A 242 5.27 -10.20 5.75
N PRO A 243 5.33 -9.95 4.43
CA PRO A 243 4.68 -10.84 3.48
C PRO A 243 5.34 -12.24 3.51
N ASP A 244 4.76 -13.21 2.83
CA ASP A 244 5.42 -14.49 2.55
C ASP A 244 6.64 -14.32 1.61
N GLY A 245 7.28 -15.41 1.19
CA GLY A 245 8.36 -15.40 0.20
C GLY A 245 8.06 -16.22 -1.05
N GLN A 246 6.83 -16.66 -1.25
CA GLN A 246 6.49 -17.69 -2.23
C GLN A 246 6.35 -17.12 -3.64
N ALA A 247 6.95 -17.78 -4.62
CA ALA A 247 6.92 -17.43 -6.03
C ALA A 247 6.14 -18.46 -6.86
N MET A 248 5.42 -18.00 -7.87
CA MET A 248 4.93 -18.84 -8.98
C MET A 248 5.95 -18.96 -10.10
N GLY A 249 6.84 -17.98 -10.25
CA GLY A 249 7.78 -17.93 -11.35
C GLY A 249 7.32 -16.96 -12.44
N ASP A 250 8.22 -16.63 -13.36
CA ASP A 250 7.89 -15.75 -14.48
C ASP A 250 7.49 -16.56 -15.72
N ALA A 251 6.18 -16.67 -15.98
CA ALA A 251 5.64 -17.40 -17.12
C ALA A 251 6.05 -16.81 -18.48
N ALA A 252 6.35 -15.51 -18.54
CA ALA A 252 6.84 -14.86 -19.76
C ALA A 252 8.31 -15.23 -20.05
N ARG A 253 8.99 -15.91 -19.11
CA ARG A 253 10.38 -16.35 -19.20
C ARG A 253 10.47 -17.89 -19.26
N PRO A 254 10.49 -18.50 -20.46
CA PRO A 254 10.49 -19.97 -20.61
C PRO A 254 11.66 -20.70 -19.93
N ASP A 255 12.83 -20.06 -19.87
CA ASP A 255 14.03 -20.55 -19.16
C ASP A 255 14.23 -19.83 -17.80
N GLY A 256 13.14 -19.28 -17.26
CA GLY A 256 13.12 -18.48 -16.06
C GLY A 256 13.23 -19.29 -14.77
N PRO A 257 13.32 -18.60 -13.63
CA PRO A 257 13.35 -19.26 -12.33
C PRO A 257 12.04 -20.02 -12.08
N GLU A 258 12.15 -21.27 -11.64
CA GLU A 258 10.97 -22.09 -11.26
C GLU A 258 10.25 -21.52 -10.03
N ALA A 259 8.97 -21.90 -9.89
CA ALA A 259 8.19 -21.67 -8.69
C ALA A 259 8.97 -22.07 -7.43
N SER A 260 8.86 -21.26 -6.37
CA SER A 260 9.53 -21.51 -5.11
C SER A 260 8.53 -21.34 -3.97
N SER A 261 8.41 -22.35 -3.13
CA SER A 261 7.59 -22.31 -1.92
C SER A 261 8.42 -22.01 -0.66
N THR A 262 9.63 -21.47 -0.81
CA THR A 262 10.51 -21.20 0.34
C THR A 262 10.19 -19.87 1.00
N ASP A 263 9.70 -19.91 2.24
CA ASP A 263 9.61 -18.73 3.12
C ASP A 263 10.95 -18.48 3.84
N ARG A 264 12.03 -18.39 3.06
CA ARG A 264 13.37 -18.07 3.56
C ARG A 264 13.68 -16.60 3.30
N TRP A 265 14.49 -16.04 4.18
CA TRP A 265 14.86 -14.63 4.14
C TRP A 265 16.36 -14.47 4.19
N MET A 266 16.85 -13.42 3.55
CA MET A 266 18.25 -13.06 3.49
C MET A 266 18.47 -11.58 3.78
N GLU A 267 19.63 -11.27 4.34
CA GLU A 267 20.08 -9.89 4.54
C GLU A 267 20.72 -9.35 3.25
N PRO A 268 20.17 -8.27 2.66
CA PRO A 268 20.72 -7.69 1.43
C PRO A 268 22.14 -7.18 1.60
N LYS A 269 22.98 -7.47 0.60
CA LYS A 269 24.39 -7.01 0.58
C LYS A 269 24.55 -5.58 0.07
N TRP A 270 23.60 -5.11 -0.72
CA TRP A 270 23.58 -3.76 -1.29
C TRP A 270 22.70 -2.85 -0.44
N PRO A 271 22.98 -1.53 -0.38
CA PRO A 271 22.13 -0.59 0.33
C PRO A 271 20.70 -0.59 -0.23
N VAL A 272 19.76 -0.03 0.52
CA VAL A 272 18.41 0.25 0.05
C VAL A 272 18.49 1.22 -1.11
N ILE A 273 19.11 2.39 -0.90
CA ILE A 273 19.37 3.40 -1.92
C ILE A 273 20.88 3.64 -2.07
N GLY A 274 21.38 3.41 -3.27
CA GLY A 274 22.75 3.69 -3.68
C GLY A 274 22.96 5.11 -4.23
N GLN A 275 24.16 5.36 -4.77
CA GLN A 275 24.56 6.71 -5.22
C GLN A 275 23.75 7.25 -6.40
N ARG A 276 23.28 6.39 -7.29
CA ARG A 276 22.62 6.79 -8.53
C ARG A 276 21.50 5.82 -8.90
N PRO A 277 20.35 5.88 -8.21
CA PRO A 277 19.16 5.16 -8.61
C PRO A 277 18.78 5.49 -10.05
N GLY A 278 18.33 4.50 -10.81
CA GLY A 278 17.91 4.68 -12.19
C GLY A 278 17.42 3.41 -12.84
N THR A 279 17.11 3.50 -14.14
CA THR A 279 16.58 2.38 -14.92
C THR A 279 17.53 1.17 -15.00
N GLY A 280 18.82 1.36 -14.72
CA GLY A 280 19.81 0.27 -14.62
C GLY A 280 19.65 -0.63 -13.39
N ASP A 281 18.81 -0.24 -12.44
CA ASP A 281 18.46 -1.03 -11.25
C ASP A 281 17.27 -1.96 -11.47
N ILE A 282 16.49 -1.73 -12.53
CA ILE A 282 15.34 -2.56 -12.88
C ILE A 282 15.85 -3.89 -13.43
N ARG A 283 15.77 -4.92 -12.58
CA ARG A 283 16.30 -6.27 -12.82
C ARG A 283 15.36 -7.26 -12.17
N GLN A 284 14.30 -7.63 -12.86
CA GLN A 284 13.28 -8.53 -12.34
C GLN A 284 13.90 -9.86 -11.86
N GLY A 285 13.33 -10.38 -10.78
CA GLY A 285 13.79 -11.56 -10.09
C GLY A 285 13.11 -12.84 -10.56
N GLN A 286 12.66 -13.62 -9.58
CA GLN A 286 11.96 -14.90 -9.74
C GLN A 286 10.44 -14.74 -9.74
N TYR A 287 9.91 -13.59 -9.33
CA TYR A 287 8.47 -13.33 -9.36
C TYR A 287 8.04 -12.93 -10.77
N GLY A 288 6.86 -13.39 -11.19
CA GLY A 288 6.20 -13.01 -12.45
C GLY A 288 5.57 -11.61 -12.40
N ASP A 289 6.23 -10.63 -11.81
CA ASP A 289 5.72 -9.30 -11.49
C ASP A 289 6.19 -8.21 -12.46
N CYS A 290 6.34 -8.57 -13.74
CA CYS A 290 6.92 -7.70 -14.77
C CYS A 290 6.27 -6.30 -14.86
N VAL A 291 4.96 -6.20 -14.63
CA VAL A 291 4.23 -4.92 -14.58
C VAL A 291 4.71 -4.04 -13.44
N VAL A 292 4.97 -4.60 -12.25
CA VAL A 292 5.50 -3.87 -11.09
C VAL A 292 6.88 -3.29 -11.40
N LEU A 293 7.78 -4.11 -11.95
CA LEU A 293 9.13 -3.66 -12.27
C LEU A 293 9.16 -2.69 -13.45
N ALA A 294 8.30 -2.89 -14.44
CA ALA A 294 8.15 -1.94 -15.53
C ALA A 294 7.60 -0.60 -15.01
N ALA A 295 6.60 -0.60 -14.11
CA ALA A 295 6.08 0.61 -13.47
C ALA A 295 7.19 1.36 -12.70
N ALA A 296 7.95 0.66 -11.86
CA ALA A 296 9.10 1.22 -11.16
C ALA A 296 10.15 1.82 -12.14
N GLY A 297 10.40 1.13 -13.25
CA GLY A 297 11.27 1.60 -14.32
C GLY A 297 10.75 2.86 -15.02
N ALA A 298 9.45 2.93 -15.29
CA ALA A 298 8.82 4.11 -15.88
C ALA A 298 8.90 5.32 -14.93
N MET A 299 8.66 5.11 -13.63
CA MET A 299 8.75 6.19 -12.63
C MET A 299 10.16 6.76 -12.53
N VAL A 300 11.18 5.91 -12.34
CA VAL A 300 12.57 6.39 -12.21
C VAL A 300 13.16 6.92 -13.53
N ASN A 301 12.58 6.53 -14.68
CA ASN A 301 12.93 7.10 -15.97
C ASN A 301 12.39 8.52 -16.13
N ALA A 302 11.15 8.75 -15.73
CA ALA A 302 10.50 10.06 -15.79
C ALA A 302 11.09 11.03 -14.75
N ASP A 303 11.36 10.52 -13.54
CA ASP A 303 11.96 11.26 -12.44
C ASP A 303 13.11 10.46 -11.80
N PRO A 304 14.38 10.80 -12.12
CA PRO A 304 15.55 10.18 -11.49
C PRO A 304 15.64 10.37 -9.97
N GLY A 305 14.87 11.30 -9.38
CA GLY A 305 14.74 11.50 -7.94
C GLY A 305 13.78 10.52 -7.26
N TRP A 306 12.87 9.89 -8.03
CA TRP A 306 11.72 9.15 -7.51
C TRP A 306 12.10 8.13 -6.43
N ALA A 307 13.10 7.28 -6.69
CA ALA A 307 13.51 6.24 -5.74
C ALA A 307 13.97 6.80 -4.39
N ARG A 308 14.64 7.97 -4.38
CA ARG A 308 15.12 8.62 -3.14
C ARG A 308 13.99 9.27 -2.34
N GLU A 309 12.98 9.73 -3.04
CA GLU A 309 11.84 10.42 -2.46
C GLU A 309 10.81 9.42 -1.90
N HIS A 310 10.73 8.23 -2.50
CA HIS A 310 9.71 7.24 -2.19
C HIS A 310 10.25 6.04 -1.39
N VAL A 311 11.56 5.81 -1.32
CA VAL A 311 12.10 4.64 -0.59
C VAL A 311 13.16 5.09 0.42
N THR A 312 13.05 4.57 1.65
CA THR A 312 13.99 4.92 2.71
C THR A 312 14.31 3.77 3.65
N ASP A 313 15.61 3.58 3.91
CA ASP A 313 16.09 2.87 5.09
C ASP A 313 15.80 3.71 6.34
N ASN A 314 15.16 3.09 7.34
CA ASN A 314 14.87 3.73 8.62
C ASN A 314 16.01 3.57 9.65
N GLY A 315 17.07 2.82 9.31
CA GLY A 315 18.23 2.59 10.15
C GLY A 315 17.93 1.72 11.38
N ASN A 316 16.82 0.98 11.37
CA ASN A 316 16.38 0.08 12.46
C ASN A 316 16.04 -1.33 11.95
N GLY A 317 16.50 -1.71 10.76
CA GLY A 317 16.15 -2.99 10.13
C GLY A 317 14.80 -2.98 9.42
N THR A 318 14.30 -1.80 9.05
CA THR A 318 13.06 -1.64 8.27
C THR A 318 13.28 -0.65 7.13
N VAL A 319 12.49 -0.81 6.09
CA VAL A 319 12.45 0.07 4.91
C VAL A 319 11.03 0.56 4.73
N SER A 320 10.86 1.85 4.49
CA SER A 320 9.56 2.43 4.13
C SER A 320 9.51 2.77 2.65
N VAL A 321 8.38 2.44 2.01
CA VAL A 321 8.07 2.82 0.63
C VAL A 321 6.81 3.67 0.63
N LEU A 322 6.84 4.82 -0.03
CA LEU A 322 5.68 5.68 -0.24
C LEU A 322 4.92 5.18 -1.46
N LEU A 323 3.68 4.76 -1.25
CA LEU A 323 2.76 4.27 -2.29
C LEU A 323 1.45 5.05 -2.22
N PHE A 324 0.69 5.04 -3.30
CA PHE A 324 -0.69 5.52 -3.28
C PHE A 324 -1.63 4.40 -2.86
N ASP A 325 -2.63 4.73 -2.06
CA ASP A 325 -3.79 3.87 -1.84
C ASP A 325 -4.81 4.01 -2.99
N LYS A 326 -5.87 3.19 -2.94
CA LYS A 326 -6.97 3.22 -3.91
C LYS A 326 -7.74 4.55 -3.96
N ASN A 327 -7.61 5.40 -2.95
CA ASN A 327 -8.23 6.72 -2.91
C ASN A 327 -7.32 7.80 -3.53
N GLY A 328 -6.10 7.42 -3.94
CA GLY A 328 -5.08 8.34 -4.44
C GLY A 328 -4.36 9.11 -3.35
N GLU A 329 -4.40 8.63 -2.10
CA GLU A 329 -3.66 9.22 -0.99
C GLU A 329 -2.30 8.53 -0.81
N GLU A 330 -1.25 9.31 -0.60
CA GLU A 330 0.08 8.79 -0.31
C GLU A 330 0.14 8.14 1.09
N GLN A 331 0.66 6.92 1.16
CA GLN A 331 0.77 6.10 2.35
C GLN A 331 2.16 5.48 2.43
N TRP A 332 2.78 5.60 3.61
CA TRP A 332 4.01 4.88 3.89
C TRP A 332 3.71 3.42 4.21
N VAL A 333 4.34 2.52 3.46
CA VAL A 333 4.33 1.08 3.67
C VAL A 333 5.70 0.69 4.21
N THR A 334 5.79 0.45 5.52
CA THR A 334 7.04 -0.04 6.15
C THR A 334 7.08 -1.55 6.24
N VAL A 335 8.17 -2.12 5.75
CA VAL A 335 8.47 -3.56 5.77
C VAL A 335 9.83 -3.81 6.44
N THR A 336 10.07 -5.02 6.90
CA THR A 336 11.39 -5.42 7.40
C THR A 336 12.45 -5.40 6.27
N SER A 337 13.72 -5.19 6.62
CA SER A 337 14.78 -5.00 5.61
C SER A 337 15.27 -6.29 4.95
N ASP A 338 14.99 -7.46 5.51
CA ASP A 338 15.35 -8.74 4.89
C ASP A 338 14.50 -9.05 3.66
N LEU A 339 15.09 -9.68 2.64
CA LEU A 339 14.43 -9.96 1.36
C LEU A 339 14.23 -11.47 1.16
N PRO A 340 13.23 -11.91 0.37
CA PRO A 340 12.98 -13.32 0.16
C PRO A 340 14.18 -13.99 -0.50
N ALA A 341 14.50 -15.22 -0.08
CA ALA A 341 15.65 -15.99 -0.50
C ALA A 341 15.21 -17.34 -1.06
N ASN A 342 15.80 -17.76 -2.17
CA ASN A 342 15.56 -19.09 -2.73
C ASN A 342 16.25 -20.18 -1.89
N SER A 343 16.09 -21.42 -2.30
CA SER A 343 16.70 -22.59 -1.65
C SER A 343 18.23 -22.52 -1.50
N ASN A 344 18.91 -21.74 -2.35
CA ASN A 344 20.36 -21.51 -2.32
C ASN A 344 20.78 -20.27 -1.50
N GLY A 345 19.82 -19.55 -0.90
CA GLY A 345 20.06 -18.33 -0.14
C GLY A 345 20.31 -17.09 -1.01
N ALA A 346 19.99 -17.14 -2.30
CA ALA A 346 20.04 -15.97 -3.17
C ALA A 346 18.70 -15.23 -3.17
N GLN A 347 18.74 -13.90 -3.25
CA GLN A 347 17.56 -13.03 -3.34
C GLN A 347 16.61 -13.54 -4.43
N MET A 348 15.30 -13.61 -4.15
CA MET A 348 14.29 -14.04 -5.11
C MET A 348 13.74 -12.88 -5.93
N GLY A 349 13.33 -11.80 -5.27
CA GLY A 349 12.78 -10.61 -5.91
C GLY A 349 13.76 -9.85 -6.80
N ALA A 350 13.37 -8.64 -7.21
CA ALA A 350 14.21 -7.75 -8.02
C ALA A 350 15.67 -7.71 -7.53
N LYS A 351 16.64 -7.79 -8.43
CA LYS A 351 18.08 -7.79 -8.07
C LYS A 351 18.60 -6.38 -7.91
N ALA A 352 19.51 -6.20 -6.95
CA ALA A 352 20.20 -4.93 -6.77
C ALA A 352 20.94 -4.49 -8.05
N GLY A 353 20.81 -3.20 -8.36
CA GLY A 353 21.70 -2.49 -9.29
C GLY A 353 22.69 -1.59 -8.54
N PHE A 354 23.39 -0.72 -9.28
CA PHE A 354 24.30 0.26 -8.68
C PHE A 354 23.57 1.31 -7.82
N GLY A 355 22.28 1.50 -8.06
CA GLY A 355 21.40 2.34 -7.25
C GLY A 355 20.76 1.62 -6.07
N GLY A 356 21.12 0.37 -5.78
CA GLY A 356 20.69 -0.35 -4.56
C GLY A 356 19.56 -1.35 -4.76
N ASN A 357 18.93 -1.73 -3.65
CA ASN A 357 17.85 -2.71 -3.56
C ASN A 357 16.44 -2.09 -3.62
N TRP A 358 16.32 -0.77 -3.86
CA TRP A 358 15.03 -0.09 -3.87
C TRP A 358 13.92 -0.76 -4.69
N PRO A 359 14.16 -1.38 -5.87
CA PRO A 359 13.08 -2.04 -6.60
C PRO A 359 12.52 -3.25 -5.84
N ALA A 360 13.37 -3.99 -5.11
CA ALA A 360 12.96 -5.14 -4.30
C ALA A 360 12.12 -4.70 -3.09
N TYR A 361 12.34 -3.49 -2.58
CA TYR A 361 11.51 -2.95 -1.50
C TYR A 361 10.19 -2.40 -2.00
N VAL A 362 10.14 -1.82 -3.21
CA VAL A 362 8.86 -1.48 -3.88
C VAL A 362 8.03 -2.75 -4.09
N GLU A 363 8.65 -3.81 -4.60
CA GLU A 363 8.05 -5.14 -4.75
C GLU A 363 7.51 -5.68 -3.41
N LYS A 364 8.35 -5.69 -2.37
CA LYS A 364 7.95 -6.16 -1.03
C LYS A 364 6.82 -5.32 -0.41
N ALA A 365 6.87 -4.00 -0.58
CA ALA A 365 5.84 -3.10 -0.09
C ALA A 365 4.51 -3.33 -0.82
N LEU A 366 4.53 -3.50 -2.13
CA LEU A 366 3.34 -3.85 -2.89
C LEU A 366 2.78 -5.21 -2.46
N ALA A 367 3.62 -6.24 -2.34
CA ALA A 367 3.19 -7.56 -1.84
C ALA A 367 2.47 -7.48 -0.49
N GLN A 368 2.82 -6.50 0.36
CA GLN A 368 2.18 -6.27 1.66
C GLN A 368 0.77 -5.68 1.56
N VAL A 369 0.46 -4.87 0.53
CA VAL A 369 -0.78 -4.07 0.46
C VAL A 369 -1.65 -4.30 -0.77
N TYR A 370 -1.14 -4.98 -1.81
CA TYR A 370 -1.81 -5.10 -3.11
C TYR A 370 -3.10 -5.93 -3.00
N THR A 371 -4.22 -5.34 -3.42
CA THR A 371 -5.57 -5.94 -3.32
C THR A 371 -6.22 -6.31 -4.64
N GLU A 372 -5.59 -5.96 -5.77
CA GLU A 372 -6.22 -6.02 -7.10
C GLU A 372 -5.93 -7.32 -7.85
N ASP A 373 -5.50 -8.38 -7.15
CA ASP A 373 -5.38 -9.71 -7.75
C ASP A 373 -6.78 -10.21 -8.19
N ASP A 374 -6.98 -10.26 -9.51
CA ASP A 374 -8.27 -10.44 -10.16
C ASP A 374 -8.57 -11.90 -10.56
N ARG A 375 -7.73 -12.86 -10.14
CA ARG A 375 -7.82 -14.29 -10.52
C ARG A 375 -7.60 -14.56 -12.01
N ASN A 376 -6.80 -13.72 -12.65
CA ASN A 376 -6.44 -13.87 -14.06
C ASN A 376 -4.94 -13.66 -14.27
N ASP A 377 -4.13 -14.40 -13.52
CA ASP A 377 -2.66 -14.41 -13.55
C ASP A 377 -2.07 -15.07 -14.83
N GLY A 378 -2.52 -14.66 -16.01
CA GLY A 378 -1.87 -15.00 -17.27
C GLY A 378 -2.06 -16.45 -17.72
N THR A 379 -3.30 -16.94 -17.72
CA THR A 379 -3.65 -18.15 -18.48
C THR A 379 -4.46 -17.79 -19.73
N ALA A 380 -4.22 -18.51 -20.83
CA ALA A 380 -4.88 -18.29 -22.12
C ALA A 380 -6.41 -18.25 -21.99
N GLU A 381 -7.08 -17.53 -22.91
CA GLU A 381 -8.55 -17.42 -22.94
C GLU A 381 -9.20 -18.82 -22.83
N GLY A 382 -9.95 -19.05 -21.75
CA GLY A 382 -10.61 -20.33 -21.46
C GLY A 382 -9.90 -21.25 -20.45
N ALA A 383 -8.77 -20.82 -19.89
CA ALA A 383 -8.16 -21.49 -18.75
C ALA A 383 -8.93 -21.21 -17.43
N PRO A 384 -8.87 -22.12 -16.44
CA PRO A 384 -9.55 -21.92 -15.16
C PRO A 384 -8.99 -20.69 -14.44
N PRO A 385 -9.84 -19.87 -13.78
CA PRO A 385 -9.36 -18.81 -12.90
C PRO A 385 -8.43 -19.40 -11.84
N ASP A 386 -7.31 -18.73 -11.60
CA ASP A 386 -6.36 -19.13 -10.57
C ASP A 386 -6.88 -18.70 -9.17
N GLN A 387 -6.03 -18.93 -8.17
CA GLN A 387 -6.35 -18.60 -6.79
C GLN A 387 -5.98 -17.15 -6.54
N ALA A 388 -6.94 -16.28 -6.25
CA ALA A 388 -6.62 -14.95 -5.71
C ALA A 388 -5.84 -15.06 -4.39
N TYR A 389 -4.72 -14.36 -4.32
CA TYR A 389 -3.89 -14.21 -3.14
C TYR A 389 -4.20 -12.89 -2.44
N PRO A 390 -4.39 -12.91 -1.11
CA PRO A 390 -4.62 -11.67 -0.37
C PRO A 390 -3.30 -10.87 -0.20
N PRO A 391 -3.38 -9.60 0.18
CA PRO A 391 -2.21 -8.83 0.64
C PRO A 391 -1.41 -9.59 1.69
N GLY A 392 -0.09 -9.40 1.67
CA GLY A 392 0.87 -10.18 2.45
C GLY A 392 1.40 -11.41 1.71
N ASN A 393 1.10 -11.58 0.41
CA ASN A 393 1.61 -12.69 -0.41
C ASN A 393 2.27 -12.11 -1.66
N TYR A 394 3.49 -12.53 -1.99
CA TYR A 394 4.14 -12.10 -3.25
C TYR A 394 3.39 -12.56 -4.48
N ARG A 395 2.70 -13.70 -4.41
CA ARG A 395 1.88 -14.18 -5.52
C ARG A 395 0.79 -13.21 -5.94
N ALA A 396 0.30 -12.36 -5.03
CA ALA A 396 -0.70 -11.34 -5.36
C ALA A 396 -0.19 -10.29 -6.36
N ILE A 397 1.14 -10.11 -6.47
CA ILE A 397 1.74 -9.16 -7.41
C ILE A 397 2.26 -9.81 -8.70
N GLU A 398 2.13 -11.14 -8.84
CA GLU A 398 2.53 -11.90 -10.03
C GLU A 398 1.39 -11.96 -11.07
N GLY A 399 1.72 -12.07 -12.35
CA GLY A 399 0.74 -12.29 -13.42
C GLY A 399 -0.22 -11.12 -13.69
N ASN A 400 0.02 -9.97 -13.05
CA ASN A 400 -0.83 -8.79 -13.17
C ASN A 400 -0.89 -8.22 -14.58
N TRP A 401 -2.04 -7.61 -14.91
CA TRP A 401 -2.30 -6.93 -16.17
C TRP A 401 -2.90 -5.55 -15.93
N GLY A 402 -2.60 -4.60 -16.82
CA GLY A 402 -3.25 -3.29 -16.79
C GLY A 402 -2.66 -2.30 -15.76
N PRO A 403 -3.45 -1.28 -15.37
CA PRO A 403 -2.92 -0.10 -14.69
C PRO A 403 -2.76 -0.24 -13.18
N ASP A 404 -3.27 -1.31 -12.57
CA ASP A 404 -3.53 -1.34 -11.13
C ASP A 404 -2.25 -1.22 -10.31
N ALA A 405 -1.25 -2.08 -10.56
CA ALA A 405 0.06 -1.96 -9.89
C ALA A 405 0.75 -0.61 -10.18
N PHE A 406 0.50 -0.01 -11.34
CA PHE A 406 1.08 1.28 -11.69
C PHE A 406 0.44 2.43 -10.90
N GLN A 407 -0.85 2.35 -10.57
CA GLN A 407 -1.54 3.37 -9.75
C GLN A 407 -0.96 3.49 -8.35
N TYR A 408 -0.51 2.39 -7.74
CA TYR A 408 0.17 2.43 -6.43
C TYR A 408 1.47 3.25 -6.47
N LEU A 409 2.10 3.41 -7.64
CA LEU A 409 3.36 4.13 -7.80
C LEU A 409 3.16 5.55 -8.36
N ALA A 410 2.25 5.70 -9.32
CA ALA A 410 2.06 6.94 -10.08
C ALA A 410 0.87 7.79 -9.60
N GLY A 411 0.03 7.23 -8.72
CA GLY A 411 -1.20 7.87 -8.25
C GLY A 411 -2.41 7.55 -9.12
N PRO A 412 -3.55 8.22 -8.88
CA PRO A 412 -4.84 7.86 -9.49
C PRO A 412 -4.96 8.26 -10.97
N ASP A 413 -4.09 9.13 -11.48
CA ASP A 413 -4.12 9.58 -12.87
C ASP A 413 -3.34 8.60 -13.77
N VAL A 414 -3.83 7.37 -13.89
CA VAL A 414 -3.24 6.34 -14.75
C VAL A 414 -4.31 5.82 -15.70
N GLU A 415 -4.05 5.90 -17.00
CA GLU A 415 -4.96 5.49 -18.06
C GLU A 415 -4.40 4.29 -18.84
N ARG A 416 -5.21 3.23 -18.97
CA ARG A 416 -4.98 2.16 -19.94
C ARG A 416 -5.56 2.56 -21.30
N THR A 417 -4.80 2.38 -22.38
CA THR A 417 -5.17 2.82 -23.73
C THR A 417 -4.54 1.96 -24.83
N ASP A 418 -5.27 1.77 -25.92
CA ASP A 418 -4.79 1.20 -27.19
C ASP A 418 -4.45 2.30 -28.23
N ASP A 419 -4.59 3.58 -27.86
CA ASP A 419 -4.34 4.72 -28.73
C ASP A 419 -2.84 5.04 -28.79
N ALA A 420 -2.21 4.69 -29.92
CA ALA A 420 -0.81 5.01 -30.20
C ALA A 420 -0.51 6.52 -30.09
N GLY A 421 -1.46 7.40 -30.40
CA GLY A 421 -1.30 8.84 -30.26
C GLY A 421 -1.03 9.25 -28.82
N LYS A 422 -1.82 8.72 -27.88
CA LYS A 422 -1.67 8.99 -26.44
C LYS A 422 -0.34 8.49 -25.90
N LEU A 423 0.04 7.26 -26.24
CA LEU A 423 1.32 6.68 -25.83
C LEU A 423 2.50 7.51 -26.34
N TRP A 424 2.49 7.91 -27.61
CA TRP A 424 3.57 8.72 -28.19
C TRP A 424 3.61 10.13 -27.60
N GLU A 425 2.46 10.72 -27.28
CA GLU A 425 2.42 12.00 -26.57
C GLU A 425 3.06 11.88 -25.18
N ALA A 426 2.70 10.84 -24.42
CA ALA A 426 3.30 10.55 -23.12
C ALA A 426 4.82 10.37 -23.22
N ALA A 427 5.27 9.51 -24.13
CA ALA A 427 6.69 9.23 -24.36
C ALA A 427 7.49 10.48 -24.72
N ARG A 428 6.97 11.35 -25.60
CA ARG A 428 7.64 12.62 -25.98
C ARG A 428 7.69 13.62 -24.82
N ARG A 429 6.71 13.58 -23.92
CA ARG A 429 6.67 14.44 -22.73
C ARG A 429 7.48 13.87 -21.56
N GLY A 430 8.05 12.67 -21.70
CA GLY A 430 8.74 11.99 -20.61
C GLY A 430 7.81 11.54 -19.48
N ARG A 431 6.50 11.40 -19.75
CA ARG A 431 5.54 10.88 -18.78
C ARG A 431 5.77 9.37 -18.59
N PRO A 432 5.61 8.83 -17.37
CA PRO A 432 5.71 7.40 -17.13
C PRO A 432 4.74 6.62 -18.03
N ALA A 433 5.24 5.61 -18.74
CA ALA A 433 4.44 4.80 -19.65
C ALA A 433 4.96 3.37 -19.76
N LEU A 434 4.01 2.44 -19.86
CA LEU A 434 4.22 1.00 -20.05
C LEU A 434 3.53 0.53 -21.32
N VAL A 435 4.02 -0.56 -21.89
CA VAL A 435 3.33 -1.32 -22.94
C VAL A 435 3.30 -2.79 -22.58
N THR A 436 2.20 -3.46 -22.91
CA THR A 436 2.00 -4.89 -22.68
C THR A 436 1.88 -5.61 -24.02
N THR A 437 2.56 -6.73 -24.15
CA THR A 437 2.53 -7.54 -25.37
C THR A 437 1.29 -8.42 -25.44
N LEU A 438 1.01 -8.97 -26.62
CA LEU A 438 0.00 -10.02 -26.80
C LEU A 438 0.35 -11.28 -25.99
N GLY A 439 -0.65 -12.10 -25.68
CA GLY A 439 -0.47 -13.35 -24.93
C GLY A 439 0.31 -14.45 -25.68
N GLU A 440 0.39 -14.36 -27.00
CA GLU A 440 1.21 -15.23 -27.85
C GLU A 440 2.20 -14.41 -28.68
N THR A 441 3.34 -15.00 -29.05
CA THR A 441 4.38 -14.32 -29.84
C THR A 441 3.98 -14.32 -31.33
N PRO A 442 3.76 -13.15 -31.96
CA PRO A 442 3.46 -13.07 -33.39
C PRO A 442 4.65 -13.53 -34.25
N GLU A 443 4.40 -14.00 -35.47
CA GLU A 443 5.46 -14.41 -36.40
C GLU A 443 6.41 -13.24 -36.76
N GLU A 444 5.85 -12.03 -36.85
CA GLU A 444 6.59 -10.80 -37.15
C GLU A 444 7.20 -10.10 -35.91
N ALA A 445 7.22 -10.76 -34.75
CA ALA A 445 7.73 -10.18 -33.52
C ALA A 445 9.19 -9.74 -33.65
N PRO A 446 9.55 -8.50 -33.25
CA PRO A 446 10.91 -8.02 -33.32
C PRO A 446 11.82 -8.74 -32.30
N ASN A 447 13.13 -8.66 -32.52
CA ASN A 447 14.11 -9.18 -31.56
C ASN A 447 13.95 -8.51 -30.18
N GLY A 448 13.87 -9.31 -29.12
CA GLY A 448 13.62 -8.84 -27.75
C GLY A 448 12.15 -8.82 -27.34
N TYR A 449 11.22 -9.21 -28.22
CA TYR A 449 9.81 -9.37 -27.89
C TYR A 449 9.56 -10.67 -27.11
N HIS A 450 8.78 -10.57 -26.05
CA HIS A 450 8.31 -11.67 -25.23
C HIS A 450 6.80 -11.50 -25.05
N ALA A 451 6.03 -12.54 -25.37
CA ALA A 451 4.59 -12.54 -25.16
C ALA A 451 4.24 -12.58 -23.67
N GLY A 452 3.05 -12.10 -23.32
CA GLY A 452 2.63 -12.10 -21.92
C GLY A 452 3.37 -11.10 -21.02
N HIS A 453 4.13 -10.15 -21.59
CA HIS A 453 5.13 -9.37 -20.86
C HIS A 453 4.92 -7.87 -20.93
N ALA A 454 5.37 -7.17 -19.88
CA ALA A 454 5.35 -5.71 -19.80
C ALA A 454 6.74 -5.10 -20.07
N TYR A 455 6.75 -3.96 -20.75
CA TYR A 455 7.93 -3.14 -21.00
C TYR A 455 7.66 -1.71 -20.58
N PHE A 456 8.71 -1.01 -20.13
CA PHE A 456 8.60 0.42 -19.84
C PHE A 456 9.21 1.25 -20.95
N VAL A 457 8.59 2.39 -21.22
CA VAL A 457 9.03 3.34 -22.25
C VAL A 457 10.14 4.21 -21.68
N THR A 458 11.26 4.26 -22.38
CA THR A 458 12.42 5.09 -22.00
C THR A 458 12.53 6.38 -22.80
N GLY A 459 11.73 6.53 -23.86
CA GLY A 459 11.66 7.74 -24.67
C GLY A 459 11.28 7.46 -26.12
N VAL A 460 11.65 8.38 -27.00
CA VAL A 460 11.44 8.29 -28.46
C VAL A 460 12.78 8.47 -29.16
N ASP A 461 13.07 7.61 -30.14
CA ASP A 461 14.29 7.68 -30.94
C ASP A 461 14.25 8.77 -32.02
N GLU A 462 15.36 8.94 -32.75
CA GLU A 462 15.48 9.94 -33.82
C GLU A 462 14.51 9.71 -35.00
N ARG A 463 13.99 8.49 -35.15
CA ARG A 463 13.04 8.11 -36.20
C ARG A 463 11.58 8.28 -35.75
N GLY A 464 11.35 8.65 -34.49
CA GLY A 464 10.03 8.80 -33.93
C GLY A 464 9.43 7.51 -33.37
N ASN A 465 10.22 6.45 -33.23
CA ASN A 465 9.79 5.19 -32.60
C ASN A 465 9.92 5.30 -31.08
N ILE A 466 9.03 4.66 -30.32
CA ILE A 466 9.23 4.53 -28.88
C ILE A 466 10.34 3.51 -28.60
N VAL A 467 11.11 3.76 -27.53
CA VAL A 467 12.18 2.86 -27.08
C VAL A 467 11.71 2.13 -25.82
N LEU A 468 11.60 0.81 -25.93
CA LEU A 468 11.14 -0.08 -24.86
C LEU A 468 12.32 -0.77 -24.19
N GLN A 469 12.28 -0.85 -22.86
CA GLN A 469 13.23 -1.60 -22.05
C GLN A 469 12.50 -2.75 -21.34
N ASN A 470 13.07 -3.96 -21.44
CA ASN A 470 12.57 -5.14 -20.73
C ASN A 470 12.94 -5.03 -19.23
N PRO A 471 11.99 -5.18 -18.29
CA PRO A 471 12.24 -5.14 -16.85
C PRO A 471 13.11 -6.28 -16.31
N TRP A 472 13.35 -7.36 -17.07
CA TRP A 472 14.30 -8.41 -16.69
C TRP A 472 15.72 -7.89 -16.48
N GLY A 473 16.10 -6.80 -17.17
CA GLY A 473 17.37 -6.15 -16.90
C GLY A 473 17.83 -5.21 -18.01
N PRO A 474 18.80 -4.34 -17.70
CA PRO A 474 19.40 -3.44 -18.69
C PRO A 474 20.27 -4.16 -19.73
N SER A 475 20.59 -5.44 -19.53
CA SER A 475 21.27 -6.28 -20.53
C SER A 475 20.35 -6.75 -21.65
N GLU A 476 19.03 -6.70 -21.44
CA GLU A 476 18.06 -7.13 -22.44
C GLU A 476 18.04 -6.18 -23.65
N PRO A 477 17.80 -6.70 -24.86
CA PRO A 477 17.69 -5.88 -26.05
C PRO A 477 16.62 -4.79 -25.90
N ARG A 478 16.97 -3.55 -26.23
CA ARG A 478 15.99 -2.48 -26.36
C ARG A 478 15.24 -2.60 -27.68
N MET A 479 13.92 -2.54 -27.63
CA MET A 479 13.10 -2.52 -28.85
C MET A 479 12.81 -1.09 -29.27
N GLN A 480 12.80 -0.84 -30.59
CA GLN A 480 12.31 0.40 -31.18
C GLN A 480 11.03 0.05 -31.93
N ILE A 481 9.91 0.63 -31.50
CA ILE A 481 8.57 0.27 -32.00
C ILE A 481 7.92 1.49 -32.65
N SER A 482 7.45 1.32 -33.89
CA SER A 482 6.63 2.32 -34.59
C SER A 482 5.16 2.24 -34.18
N GLN A 483 4.35 3.25 -34.51
CA GLN A 483 2.91 3.26 -34.19
C GLN A 483 2.18 2.08 -34.84
N ASP A 484 2.51 1.76 -36.08
CA ASP A 484 1.91 0.65 -36.83
C ASP A 484 2.29 -0.73 -36.25
N GLU A 485 3.48 -0.85 -35.65
CA GLU A 485 3.88 -2.07 -34.93
C GLU A 485 3.18 -2.16 -33.57
N PHE A 486 3.05 -1.05 -32.83
CA PHE A 486 2.31 -1.03 -31.57
C PHE A 486 0.88 -1.55 -31.75
N SER A 487 0.14 -0.99 -32.71
CA SER A 487 -1.27 -1.39 -32.96
C SER A 487 -1.46 -2.83 -33.45
N ARG A 488 -0.39 -3.52 -33.89
CA ARG A 488 -0.47 -4.91 -34.36
C ARG A 488 0.09 -5.93 -33.37
N LEU A 489 1.11 -5.55 -32.62
CA LEU A 489 1.93 -6.48 -31.83
C LEU A 489 1.75 -6.31 -30.32
N PHE A 490 1.03 -5.30 -29.87
CA PHE A 490 0.85 -5.03 -28.44
C PHE A 490 -0.64 -5.02 -28.08
N SER A 491 -0.94 -5.45 -26.86
CA SER A 491 -2.30 -5.50 -26.34
C SER A 491 -2.79 -4.10 -26.01
N ASP A 492 -2.00 -3.36 -25.24
CA ASP A 492 -2.31 -2.02 -24.79
C ASP A 492 -1.07 -1.30 -24.24
N ALA A 493 -1.29 -0.05 -23.86
CA ALA A 493 -0.36 0.76 -23.11
C ALA A 493 -1.03 1.28 -21.84
N THR A 494 -0.22 1.61 -20.85
CA THR A 494 -0.66 2.34 -19.68
C THR A 494 0.19 3.59 -19.50
N VAL A 495 -0.45 4.76 -19.34
CA VAL A 495 0.21 6.07 -19.25
C VAL A 495 -0.21 6.80 -17.98
N ALA A 496 0.75 7.41 -17.28
CA ALA A 496 0.49 8.23 -16.10
C ALA A 496 0.38 9.72 -16.44
N GLY A 497 -0.52 10.43 -15.75
CA GLY A 497 -0.93 11.84 -15.79
C GLY A 497 0.13 12.88 -16.06
#